data_AF-A0A9W9QXA1-F1
#
_entry.id   AF-A0A9W9QXA1-F1
#
_cell.length_a   1.000
_cell.length_b   1.000
_cell.length_c   1.000
_cell.angle_alpha   90.00
_cell.angle_beta   90.00
_cell.angle_gamma   90.00
#
_symmetry.space_group_name_H-M   'P 1'
#
loop_
_entity.id
_entity.type
_entity.pdbx_description
1 polymer ?
#
loop_
_entity_poly.entity_id
_entity_poly.type
_entity_poly.pdbx_seq_one_letter_code
_entity_poly.pdbx_strand_id
1 'polypeptide(L)'
;MVNSLWFKWKKLRLPWRKSFLVGQDLVGNTFWEFKDVMNAARMRRIVRFDPKTHFSDVQVTPQWHQWLRHVREHPPSIQEQQQDLVRQAQMKELARLADERWASKPSFLDKPNTQPAPPQVNDVPAAPKEQASVSPEATLDPKPASTEKAPKENPWKNASNANPGAEWQPEAWSPSSKR
;
A
#
# COMPACT_ATOMS: atom_id res chain seq x y z
N MET A 1 19.11 10.02 -33.52
CA MET A 1 18.09 8.95 -33.49
C MET A 1 18.44 7.91 -34.55
N VAL A 2 19.15 6.83 -34.19
CA VAL A 2 19.72 5.90 -35.19
C VAL A 2 18.69 4.88 -35.67
N ASN A 3 18.35 4.95 -36.97
CA ASN A 3 17.71 3.91 -37.80
C ASN A 3 16.39 3.27 -37.31
N SER A 4 15.32 4.07 -37.21
CA SER A 4 13.96 3.56 -36.94
C SER A 4 13.42 2.54 -37.96
N LEU A 5 13.90 2.56 -39.21
CA LEU A 5 13.47 1.66 -40.29
C LEU A 5 13.77 0.19 -39.99
N TRP A 6 14.95 -0.13 -39.43
CA TRP A 6 15.29 -1.50 -39.06
C TRP A 6 14.34 -2.02 -37.97
N PHE A 7 14.09 -1.23 -36.93
CA PHE A 7 13.15 -1.61 -35.87
C PHE A 7 11.71 -1.74 -36.41
N LYS A 8 11.24 -0.82 -37.26
CA LYS A 8 9.92 -0.90 -37.93
C LYS A 8 9.79 -2.19 -38.74
N TRP A 9 10.77 -2.51 -39.59
CA TRP A 9 10.79 -3.76 -40.35
C TRP A 9 10.88 -5.00 -39.44
N LYS A 10 11.65 -4.93 -38.35
CA LYS A 10 11.72 -6.01 -37.36
C LYS A 10 10.42 -6.18 -36.56
N LYS A 11 9.55 -5.17 -36.43
CA LYS A 11 8.23 -5.27 -35.78
C LYS A 11 7.14 -5.93 -36.63
N LEU A 12 7.27 -5.90 -37.96
CA LEU A 12 6.29 -6.52 -38.86
C LEU A 12 6.18 -8.04 -38.62
N ARG A 13 4.94 -8.55 -38.53
CA ARG A 13 4.61 -9.97 -38.35
C ARG A 13 4.31 -10.60 -39.72
N LEU A 14 5.36 -11.01 -40.44
CA LEU A 14 5.24 -11.64 -41.76
C LEU A 14 5.08 -13.17 -41.62
N PRO A 15 4.29 -13.86 -42.46
CA PRO A 15 3.88 -15.26 -42.20
C PRO A 15 5.03 -16.27 -42.22
N TRP A 16 6.10 -16.03 -42.96
CA TRP A 16 7.30 -16.88 -42.97
C TRP A 16 8.22 -16.69 -41.74
N ARG A 17 7.93 -15.71 -40.87
CA ARG A 17 8.87 -15.21 -39.88
C ARG A 17 8.55 -15.70 -38.46
N LYS A 18 9.41 -16.58 -37.94
CA LYS A 18 9.24 -17.24 -36.64
C LYS A 18 9.50 -16.34 -35.41
N SER A 19 10.20 -15.22 -35.57
CA SER A 19 10.55 -14.29 -34.49
C SER A 19 10.38 -12.82 -34.89
N PHE A 20 9.67 -12.06 -34.06
CA PHE A 20 9.35 -10.65 -34.30
C PHE A 20 9.75 -9.80 -33.10
N LEU A 21 10.19 -8.58 -33.39
CA LEU A 21 10.49 -7.57 -32.39
C LEU A 21 9.16 -7.03 -31.87
N VAL A 22 9.00 -6.95 -30.56
CA VAL A 22 7.81 -6.42 -29.91
C VAL A 22 8.06 -4.98 -29.47
N GLY A 23 9.17 -4.75 -28.77
CA GLY A 23 9.55 -3.41 -28.34
C GLY A 23 11.00 -3.32 -27.88
N GLN A 24 11.32 -2.19 -27.28
CA GLN A 24 12.60 -1.90 -26.64
C GLN A 24 12.32 -1.18 -25.32
N ASP A 25 13.26 -1.22 -24.39
CA ASP A 25 13.25 -0.33 -23.24
C ASP A 25 14.00 0.99 -23.52
N LEU A 26 14.10 1.83 -22.49
CA LEU A 26 14.85 3.09 -22.51
C LEU A 26 16.37 2.90 -22.44
N VAL A 27 16.84 1.71 -22.04
CA VAL A 27 18.28 1.36 -21.93
C VAL A 27 18.84 0.90 -23.29
N GLY A 28 17.98 0.33 -24.14
CA GLY A 28 18.33 -0.18 -25.47
C GLY A 28 18.17 -1.70 -25.61
N ASN A 29 17.71 -2.40 -24.56
CA ASN A 29 17.39 -3.82 -24.64
C ASN A 29 16.20 -4.02 -25.56
N THR A 30 16.23 -5.07 -26.38
CA THR A 30 15.17 -5.38 -27.35
C THR A 30 14.40 -6.62 -26.94
N PHE A 31 13.08 -6.56 -27.03
CA PHE A 31 12.16 -7.60 -26.56
C PHE A 31 11.49 -8.28 -27.74
N TRP A 32 11.61 -9.60 -27.78
CA TRP A 32 11.23 -10.43 -28.92
C TRP A 32 10.24 -11.50 -28.48
N GLU A 33 9.31 -11.85 -29.36
CA GLU A 33 8.42 -12.98 -29.19
C GLU A 33 8.55 -13.90 -30.42
N PHE A 34 8.54 -15.21 -30.18
CA PHE A 34 8.86 -16.21 -31.20
C PHE A 34 8.13 -17.54 -30.93
N LYS A 35 7.96 -18.35 -31.99
CA LYS A 35 7.54 -19.75 -31.84
C LYS A 35 8.76 -20.64 -31.69
N ASP A 36 8.74 -21.50 -30.67
CA ASP A 36 9.72 -22.57 -30.54
C ASP A 36 9.49 -23.63 -31.63
N VAL A 37 10.55 -24.32 -32.05
CA VAL A 37 10.45 -25.47 -32.97
C VAL A 37 9.90 -26.69 -32.22
N MET A 38 10.34 -26.88 -30.96
CA MET A 38 9.94 -28.05 -30.16
C MET A 38 8.59 -27.85 -29.46
N ASN A 39 8.16 -26.61 -29.24
CA ASN A 39 6.89 -26.29 -28.59
C ASN A 39 6.19 -25.14 -29.35
N ALA A 40 5.64 -25.47 -30.52
CA ALA A 40 4.96 -24.51 -31.40
C ALA A 40 3.60 -24.03 -30.85
N ALA A 41 3.06 -24.68 -29.81
CA ALA A 41 1.78 -24.33 -29.19
C ALA A 41 1.84 -23.02 -28.38
N ARG A 42 3.01 -22.67 -27.83
CA ARG A 42 3.21 -21.48 -27.00
C ARG A 42 4.18 -20.49 -27.64
N MET A 43 3.75 -19.23 -27.74
CA MET A 43 4.65 -18.11 -28.01
C MET A 43 5.63 -17.93 -26.84
N ARG A 44 6.94 -17.94 -27.10
CA ARG A 44 7.99 -17.67 -26.11
C ARG A 44 8.46 -16.22 -26.24
N ARG A 45 8.80 -15.60 -25.11
CA ARG A 45 9.28 -14.21 -25.02
C ARG A 45 10.74 -14.21 -24.54
N ILE A 46 11.57 -13.34 -25.10
CA ILE A 46 13.00 -13.24 -24.79
C ILE A 46 13.51 -11.80 -24.89
N VAL A 47 14.43 -11.42 -24.00
CA VAL A 47 15.19 -10.17 -24.06
C VAL A 47 16.51 -10.38 -24.80
N ARG A 48 16.91 -9.42 -25.62
CA ARG A 48 18.22 -9.35 -26.27
C ARG A 48 18.88 -8.02 -25.91
N PHE A 49 20.00 -8.11 -25.22
CA PHE A 49 20.84 -7.03 -24.72
C PHE A 49 22.21 -7.06 -25.42
N ASP A 50 23.14 -6.18 -25.07
CA ASP A 50 24.49 -6.17 -25.65
C ASP A 50 25.26 -7.44 -25.25
N PRO A 51 25.77 -8.26 -26.20
CA PRO A 51 26.53 -9.48 -25.89
C PRO A 51 27.78 -9.26 -25.04
N LYS A 52 28.25 -8.02 -24.87
CA LYS A 52 29.35 -7.66 -23.96
C LYS A 52 28.92 -7.52 -22.50
N THR A 53 27.63 -7.26 -22.24
CA THR A 53 27.12 -7.13 -20.85
C THR A 53 26.94 -8.51 -20.23
N HIS A 54 27.39 -8.67 -18.99
CA HIS A 54 27.24 -9.92 -18.26
C HIS A 54 25.78 -10.13 -17.82
N PHE A 55 25.32 -11.37 -17.83
CA PHE A 55 23.90 -11.72 -17.60
C PHE A 55 23.33 -11.15 -16.28
N SER A 56 24.14 -11.08 -15.22
CA SER A 56 23.71 -10.54 -13.92
C SER A 56 23.51 -9.03 -13.91
N ASP A 57 24.15 -8.30 -14.84
CA ASP A 57 24.14 -6.83 -14.87
C ASP A 57 22.99 -6.28 -15.72
N VAL A 58 22.32 -7.13 -16.50
CA VAL A 58 21.24 -6.77 -17.43
C VAL A 58 20.01 -6.27 -16.66
N GLN A 59 19.93 -4.95 -16.50
CA GLN A 59 18.78 -4.30 -15.88
C GLN A 59 17.57 -4.31 -16.83
N VAL A 60 16.50 -4.99 -16.40
CA VAL A 60 15.20 -5.03 -17.10
C VAL A 60 14.14 -4.45 -16.18
N THR A 61 13.33 -3.50 -16.67
CA THR A 61 12.28 -2.88 -15.84
C THR A 61 11.23 -3.90 -15.35
N PRO A 62 10.54 -3.66 -14.22
CA PRO A 62 9.49 -4.56 -13.73
C PRO A 62 8.34 -4.79 -14.74
N GLN A 63 7.98 -3.77 -15.52
CA GLN A 63 6.96 -3.86 -16.56
C GLN A 63 7.36 -4.85 -17.67
N TRP A 64 8.61 -4.79 -18.13
CA TRP A 64 9.16 -5.75 -19.10
C TRP A 64 9.30 -7.15 -18.51
N HIS A 65 9.63 -7.28 -17.21
CA HIS A 65 9.62 -8.57 -16.51
C HIS A 65 8.23 -9.22 -16.46
N GLN A 66 7.17 -8.47 -16.15
CA GLN A 66 5.79 -8.97 -16.18
C GLN A 66 5.41 -9.49 -17.58
N TRP A 67 5.80 -8.75 -18.62
CA TRP A 67 5.56 -9.17 -20.00
C TRP A 67 6.35 -10.44 -20.37
N LEU A 68 7.65 -10.51 -20.04
CA LEU A 68 8.48 -11.72 -20.24
C LEU A 68 7.91 -12.95 -19.51
N ARG A 69 7.35 -12.76 -18.31
CA ARG A 69 6.72 -13.82 -17.50
C ARG A 69 5.28 -14.15 -17.91
N HIS A 70 4.74 -13.53 -18.96
CA HIS A 70 3.36 -13.67 -19.42
C HIS A 70 2.28 -13.27 -18.38
N VAL A 71 2.65 -12.50 -17.36
CA VAL A 71 1.69 -11.87 -16.43
C VAL A 71 0.90 -10.76 -17.13
N ARG A 72 1.52 -10.14 -18.14
CA ARG A 72 0.89 -9.10 -18.97
C ARG A 72 0.80 -9.55 -20.42
N GLU A 73 -0.36 -9.36 -21.04
CA GLU A 73 -0.57 -9.70 -22.45
C GLU A 73 0.20 -8.75 -23.37
N HIS A 74 -0.08 -7.45 -23.27
CA HIS A 74 0.52 -6.39 -24.06
C HIS A 74 1.90 -5.95 -23.51
N PRO A 75 2.86 -5.59 -24.37
CA PRO A 75 4.15 -5.03 -23.96
C PRO A 75 3.98 -3.60 -23.41
N PRO A 76 4.84 -3.16 -22.47
CA PRO A 76 4.81 -1.79 -21.98
C PRO A 76 5.19 -0.78 -23.07
N SER A 77 4.43 0.31 -23.16
CA SER A 77 4.67 1.35 -24.17
C SER A 77 5.84 2.25 -23.80
N ILE A 78 6.43 2.96 -24.78
CA ILE A 78 7.54 3.91 -24.52
C ILE A 78 7.07 5.05 -23.59
N GLN A 79 5.84 5.53 -23.76
CA GLN A 79 5.23 6.54 -22.91
C GLN A 79 5.05 6.05 -21.48
N GLU A 80 4.58 4.80 -21.30
CA GLU A 80 4.40 4.19 -19.99
C GLU A 80 5.74 4.00 -19.24
N GLN A 81 6.80 3.62 -19.96
CA GLN A 81 8.15 3.52 -19.39
C GLN A 81 8.67 4.90 -18.92
N GLN A 82 8.42 5.96 -19.70
CA GLN A 82 8.77 7.33 -19.32
C GLN A 82 7.95 7.82 -18.12
N GLN A 83 6.66 7.52 -18.08
CA GLN A 83 5.77 7.83 -16.96
C GLN A 83 6.20 7.13 -15.67
N ASP A 84 6.69 5.90 -15.73
CA ASP A 84 7.21 5.22 -14.52
C ASP A 84 8.47 5.90 -13.98
N LEU A 85 9.38 6.40 -14.83
CA LEU A 85 10.53 7.19 -14.35
C LEU A 85 10.10 8.49 -13.66
N VAL A 86 9.12 9.21 -14.23
CA VAL A 86 8.55 10.42 -13.62
C VAL A 86 7.90 10.09 -12.27
N ARG A 87 7.10 9.03 -12.21
CA ARG A 87 6.48 8.54 -10.97
C ARG A 87 7.52 8.16 -9.91
N GLN A 88 8.61 7.48 -10.30
CA GLN A 88 9.70 7.14 -9.40
C GLN A 88 10.41 8.39 -8.84
N ALA A 89 10.60 9.43 -9.64
CA ALA A 89 11.18 10.70 -9.19
C ALA A 89 10.25 11.42 -8.19
N GLN A 90 8.97 11.57 -8.54
CA GLN A 90 7.96 12.16 -7.66
C GLN A 90 7.83 11.40 -6.33
N MET A 91 7.84 10.07 -6.36
CA MET A 91 7.76 9.23 -5.16
C MET A 91 8.95 9.44 -4.21
N LYS A 92 10.17 9.66 -4.74
CA LYS A 92 11.36 9.98 -3.93
C LYS A 92 11.24 11.36 -3.26
N GLU A 93 10.73 12.35 -3.98
CA GLU A 93 10.51 13.69 -3.43
C GLU A 93 9.44 13.68 -2.33
N LEU A 94 8.31 13.00 -2.57
CA LEU A 94 7.23 12.84 -1.58
C LEU A 94 7.70 12.09 -0.33
N ALA A 95 8.54 11.05 -0.50
CA ALA A 95 9.16 10.34 0.63
C ALA A 95 10.03 11.27 1.47
N ARG A 96 10.95 12.05 0.86
CA ARG A 96 11.76 13.04 1.58
C ARG A 96 10.90 14.03 2.36
N LEU A 97 9.86 14.58 1.74
CA LEU A 97 8.93 15.51 2.41
C LEU A 97 8.08 14.83 3.50
N ALA A 98 7.91 13.51 3.48
CA ALA A 98 7.28 12.75 4.56
C ALA A 98 8.26 12.52 5.72
N ASP A 99 9.53 12.19 5.42
CA ASP A 99 10.60 12.01 6.41
C ASP A 99 10.90 13.32 7.15
N GLU A 100 10.98 14.45 6.44
CA GLU A 100 11.14 15.79 7.04
C GLU A 100 9.97 16.12 7.98
N ARG A 101 8.73 15.83 7.56
CA ARG A 101 7.55 16.01 8.42
C ARG A 101 7.55 15.06 9.62
N TRP A 102 8.04 13.83 9.45
CA TRP A 102 8.15 12.86 10.54
C TRP A 102 9.19 13.29 11.57
N ALA A 103 10.39 13.66 11.14
CA ALA A 103 11.47 14.16 11.99
C ALA A 103 11.12 15.48 12.70
N SER A 104 10.29 16.33 12.10
CA SER A 104 9.81 17.58 12.72
C SER A 104 8.81 17.37 13.88
N LYS A 105 8.20 16.18 14.00
CA LYS A 105 7.30 15.87 15.12
C LYS A 105 8.14 15.48 16.33
N PRO A 106 7.96 16.12 17.50
CA PRO A 106 8.69 15.76 18.69
C PRO A 106 8.39 14.30 19.05
N SER A 107 9.44 13.48 19.14
CA SER A 107 9.31 12.08 19.53
C SER A 107 8.81 12.00 20.96
N PHE A 108 7.64 11.39 21.18
CA PHE A 108 7.12 11.15 22.52
C PHE A 108 8.02 10.21 23.35
N LEU A 109 8.99 9.54 22.73
CA LEU A 109 9.97 8.69 23.38
C LEU A 109 11.21 9.43 23.90
N ASP A 110 11.46 10.66 23.41
CA ASP A 110 12.55 11.50 23.91
C ASP A 110 12.16 12.04 25.29
N LYS A 111 12.58 11.31 26.32
CA LYS A 111 12.35 11.66 27.72
C LYS A 111 12.83 13.10 27.96
N PRO A 112 12.00 14.00 28.52
CA PRO A 112 12.47 15.33 28.88
C PRO A 112 13.67 15.17 29.82
N ASN A 113 14.75 15.89 29.54
CA ASN A 113 15.91 15.93 30.41
C ASN A 113 15.50 16.56 31.74
N THR A 114 15.21 15.73 32.74
CA THR A 114 14.73 16.16 34.06
C THR A 114 15.81 16.99 34.76
N GLN A 115 15.77 18.31 34.57
CA GLN A 115 16.41 19.21 35.51
C GLN A 115 15.74 19.02 36.88
N PRO A 116 16.50 18.76 37.95
CA PRO A 116 15.92 18.52 39.27
C PRO A 116 15.28 19.81 39.80
N ALA A 117 13.96 19.80 39.95
CA ALA A 117 13.24 20.87 40.64
C ALA A 117 13.51 20.81 42.16
N PRO A 118 13.62 21.96 42.86
CA PRO A 118 13.82 21.99 44.30
C PRO A 118 12.56 21.48 45.06
N PRO A 119 12.72 20.84 46.22
CA PRO A 119 11.62 20.17 46.91
C PRO A 119 10.63 21.16 47.53
N GLN A 120 9.33 20.89 47.36
CA GLN A 120 8.26 21.50 48.15
C GLN A 120 7.65 20.44 49.09
N VAL A 121 7.39 20.86 50.33
CA VAL A 121 6.82 20.00 51.39
C VAL A 121 5.30 19.98 51.29
N ASN A 122 4.71 18.79 51.45
CA ASN A 122 3.26 18.58 51.43
C ASN A 122 2.78 18.13 52.81
N ASP A 123 1.74 18.78 53.33
CA ASP A 123 0.89 18.27 54.40
C ASP A 123 -0.53 17.97 53.87
N VAL A 124 -1.18 16.97 54.47
CA VAL A 124 -2.50 16.38 54.11
C VAL A 124 -3.23 16.03 55.43
N PRO A 125 -4.48 15.48 55.49
CA PRO A 125 -5.47 15.12 54.45
C PRO A 125 -6.95 15.46 54.81
N ALA A 126 -7.90 14.84 54.07
CA ALA A 126 -9.20 14.29 54.52
C ALA A 126 -10.52 14.96 54.04
N ALA A 127 -11.47 14.09 53.64
CA ALA A 127 -12.90 14.34 53.34
C ALA A 127 -13.74 13.28 54.12
N PRO A 128 -15.06 13.45 54.35
CA PRO A 128 -16.07 13.01 53.34
C PRO A 128 -17.50 13.67 53.36
N LYS A 129 -18.26 13.50 52.24
CA LYS A 129 -19.72 13.17 52.02
C LYS A 129 -20.79 13.48 53.12
N GLU A 130 -22.11 13.70 52.88
CA GLU A 130 -23.05 13.78 51.73
C GLU A 130 -24.46 14.31 52.19
N GLN A 131 -25.47 14.35 51.30
CA GLN A 131 -26.95 14.42 51.52
C GLN A 131 -27.67 15.79 51.63
N ALA A 132 -28.99 15.92 51.38
CA ALA A 132 -29.89 15.42 50.30
C ALA A 132 -31.35 15.92 50.51
N SER A 133 -32.13 15.97 49.42
CA SER A 133 -33.57 16.30 49.36
C SER A 133 -34.48 15.05 49.20
N VAL A 134 -35.81 15.23 49.20
CA VAL A 134 -36.83 14.16 49.04
C VAL A 134 -37.97 14.63 48.11
N SER A 135 -38.59 13.68 47.39
CA SER A 135 -39.85 13.81 46.61
C SER A 135 -41.10 13.79 47.52
N PRO A 136 -42.36 13.75 47.00
CA PRO A 136 -43.07 12.47 46.72
C PRO A 136 -43.75 12.46 45.31
N GLU A 137 -44.43 11.42 44.80
CA GLU A 137 -45.45 10.53 45.41
C GLU A 137 -45.56 9.12 44.75
N ALA A 138 -46.35 8.22 45.35
CA ALA A 138 -46.32 6.74 45.21
C ALA A 138 -47.09 6.17 43.98
N THR A 139 -47.00 4.89 43.58
CA THR A 139 -47.46 3.69 44.35
C THR A 139 -47.00 2.33 43.76
N LEU A 140 -46.23 1.55 44.55
CA LEU A 140 -46.22 0.07 44.79
C LEU A 140 -46.41 -0.92 43.61
N ASP A 141 -45.43 -1.77 43.19
CA ASP A 141 -44.81 -2.99 43.81
C ASP A 141 -45.43 -4.34 43.30
N PRO A 142 -44.69 -5.49 43.21
CA PRO A 142 -43.58 -5.92 44.08
C PRO A 142 -42.27 -6.45 43.42
N LYS A 143 -41.21 -6.57 44.25
CA LYS A 143 -39.85 -7.14 44.03
C LYS A 143 -39.49 -8.05 45.24
N PRO A 144 -38.36 -8.83 45.34
CA PRO A 144 -37.04 -8.67 44.68
C PRO A 144 -36.28 -9.96 44.24
N ALA A 145 -35.23 -9.79 43.42
CA ALA A 145 -33.96 -10.55 43.51
C ALA A 145 -32.75 -9.73 43.01
N SER A 146 -31.71 -9.70 43.85
CA SER A 146 -30.29 -9.28 43.67
C SER A 146 -29.65 -9.52 42.29
N THR A 147 -28.61 -8.82 41.79
CA THR A 147 -27.85 -7.58 42.10
C THR A 147 -26.88 -7.36 40.92
N GLU A 148 -26.60 -6.12 40.45
CA GLU A 148 -25.25 -5.60 40.06
C GLU A 148 -25.26 -4.21 39.38
N LYS A 149 -24.07 -3.60 39.23
CA LYS A 149 -23.86 -2.15 39.12
C LYS A 149 -23.75 -1.64 37.68
N ALA A 150 -24.32 -0.48 37.38
CA ALA A 150 -24.19 0.20 36.09
C ALA A 150 -22.76 0.75 35.85
N PRO A 151 -22.24 0.70 34.61
CA PRO A 151 -20.90 1.21 34.27
C PRO A 151 -20.89 2.72 34.07
N LYS A 152 -19.75 3.36 34.37
CA LYS A 152 -19.47 4.76 34.00
C LYS A 152 -19.38 4.88 32.48
N GLU A 153 -19.86 5.98 31.92
CA GLU A 153 -19.71 6.25 30.48
C GLU A 153 -18.24 6.37 30.08
N ASN A 154 -17.85 5.67 29.02
CA ASN A 154 -16.48 5.67 28.51
C ASN A 154 -16.19 6.94 27.69
N PRO A 155 -15.11 7.68 27.96
CA PRO A 155 -14.79 8.95 27.28
C PRO A 155 -14.45 8.80 25.78
N TRP A 156 -14.27 7.57 25.30
CA TRP A 156 -13.97 7.27 23.90
C TRP A 156 -15.20 7.02 22.99
N LYS A 157 -16.44 7.07 23.52
CA LYS A 157 -17.67 6.90 22.72
C LYS A 157 -17.76 7.83 21.50
N ASN A 158 -17.16 9.02 21.57
CA ASN A 158 -17.22 10.03 20.51
C ASN A 158 -16.14 9.85 19.42
N ALA A 159 -15.16 8.95 19.62
CA ALA A 159 -14.06 8.76 18.67
C ALA A 159 -14.45 7.92 17.43
N SER A 160 -15.53 7.13 17.50
CA SER A 160 -16.01 6.30 16.39
C SER A 160 -16.58 7.12 15.23
N ASN A 161 -17.19 8.27 15.52
CA ASN A 161 -18.02 9.01 14.56
C ASN A 161 -17.19 9.98 13.67
N ALA A 162 -15.86 10.00 13.81
CA ALA A 162 -14.99 10.94 13.11
C ALA A 162 -14.23 10.33 11.91
N ASN A 163 -14.33 9.02 11.68
CA ASN A 163 -13.62 8.33 10.60
C ASN A 163 -14.58 7.95 9.44
N PRO A 164 -14.32 8.37 8.18
CA PRO A 164 -15.19 8.07 7.04
C PRO A 164 -15.19 6.60 6.59
N GLY A 165 -14.48 5.71 7.31
CA GLY A 165 -14.51 4.26 7.13
C GLY A 165 -15.17 3.49 8.27
N ALA A 166 -15.70 4.16 9.31
CA ALA A 166 -16.28 3.49 10.48
C ALA A 166 -17.54 2.67 10.16
N GLU A 167 -18.28 3.08 9.13
CA GLU A 167 -19.49 2.39 8.63
C GLU A 167 -19.17 1.29 7.61
N TRP A 168 -17.93 1.23 7.10
CA TRP A 168 -17.55 0.28 6.06
C TRP A 168 -17.19 -1.09 6.67
N GLN A 169 -18.07 -2.07 6.48
CA GLN A 169 -17.79 -3.48 6.74
C GLN A 169 -17.83 -4.26 5.41
N PRO A 170 -16.84 -5.12 5.13
CA PRO A 170 -16.87 -5.95 3.93
C PRO A 170 -17.95 -7.03 4.05
N GLU A 171 -18.67 -7.29 2.96
CA GLU A 171 -19.59 -8.43 2.88
C GLU A 171 -18.82 -9.75 3.08
N ALA A 172 -19.43 -10.69 3.81
CA ALA A 172 -18.84 -12.00 4.04
C ALA A 172 -18.77 -12.80 2.72
N TRP A 173 -17.57 -13.21 2.34
CA TRP A 173 -17.33 -13.97 1.10
C TRP A 173 -18.12 -15.29 1.08
N SER A 174 -19.17 -15.34 0.26
CA SER A 174 -19.96 -16.55 0.02
C SER A 174 -19.43 -17.31 -1.21
N PRO A 175 -18.79 -18.48 -1.07
CA PRO A 175 -18.34 -19.26 -2.21
C PRO A 175 -19.54 -19.84 -2.98
N SER A 176 -19.71 -19.45 -4.25
CA SER A 176 -20.73 -20.02 -5.12
C SER A 176 -20.33 -21.44 -5.55
N SER A 177 -20.81 -22.44 -4.80
CA SER A 177 -20.68 -23.86 -5.14
C SER A 177 -21.66 -24.24 -6.25
N LYS A 178 -21.25 -24.07 -7.50
CA LYS A 178 -21.90 -24.76 -8.64
C LYS A 178 -21.47 -26.23 -8.63
N ARG A 179 -22.42 -27.11 -8.36
CA ARG A 179 -22.34 -28.56 -8.60
C ARG A 179 -22.83 -28.86 -10.01
#